data_AF-A0A1J4VZN2-F1
#
_entry.id   AF-A0A1J4VZN2-F1
#
_cell.length_a   1.000
_cell.length_b   1.000
_cell.length_c   1.000
_cell.angle_alpha   90.00
_cell.angle_beta   90.00
_cell.angle_gamma   90.00
#
_symmetry.space_group_name_H-M   'P 1'
#
loop_
_entity.id
_entity.type
_entity.pdbx_description
1 polymer ?
#
loop_
_entity_poly.entity_id
_entity_poly.type
_entity_poly.pdbx_seq_one_letter_code
_entity_poly.pdbx_strand_id
1 'polypeptide(L)'
;MRQFESRKEMISFFEKNLSNGQNAEDLYTVLLNQSYPKSIINSCYNEAMSNLSKRKQEKIEKDLLEQQKTQKVEVIIPEKEPGFFGKLFGKKK
;
A
#
# COMPACT_ATOMS: atom_id res chain seq x y z
N MET A 1 2.66 -29.06 -1.82
CA MET A 1 2.10 -27.77 -1.36
C MET A 1 1.11 -28.07 -0.25
N ARG A 2 1.06 -27.26 0.81
CA ARG A 2 0.08 -27.40 1.89
C ARG A 2 -1.30 -27.03 1.34
N GLN A 3 -2.32 -27.84 1.61
CA GLN A 3 -3.70 -27.46 1.33
C GLN A 3 -4.17 -26.42 2.34
N PHE A 4 -5.04 -25.51 1.91
CA PHE A 4 -5.73 -24.57 2.80
C PHE A 4 -6.71 -25.33 3.70
N GLU A 5 -6.59 -25.11 4.99
CA GLU A 5 -7.43 -25.69 6.04
C GLU A 5 -8.70 -24.86 6.23
N SER A 6 -8.74 -23.62 5.74
CA SER A 6 -9.93 -22.76 5.80
C SER A 6 -10.03 -21.73 4.68
N ARG A 7 -11.24 -21.17 4.50
CA ARG A 7 -11.48 -20.02 3.62
C ARG A 7 -10.60 -18.82 3.95
N LYS A 8 -10.38 -18.54 5.24
CA LYS A 8 -9.57 -17.40 5.70
C LYS A 8 -8.13 -17.50 5.21
N GLU A 9 -7.58 -18.71 5.15
CA GLU A 9 -6.22 -18.92 4.63
C GLU A 9 -6.14 -18.69 3.12
N MET A 10 -7.15 -19.15 2.36
CA MET A 10 -7.20 -18.91 0.92
C MET A 10 -7.36 -17.41 0.59
N ILE A 11 -8.18 -16.69 1.36
CA ILE A 11 -8.32 -15.23 1.24
C ILE A 11 -6.96 -14.56 1.54
N SER A 12 -6.31 -14.95 2.65
CA SER A 12 -5.00 -14.42 3.02
C SER A 12 -3.93 -14.70 1.97
N PHE A 13 -4.00 -15.87 1.32
CA PHE A 13 -3.14 -16.22 0.19
C PHE A 13 -3.35 -15.28 -1.00
N PHE A 14 -4.59 -15.01 -1.39
CA PHE A 14 -4.87 -14.03 -2.45
C PHE A 14 -4.37 -12.64 -2.09
N GLU A 15 -4.72 -12.14 -0.91
CA GLU A 15 -4.34 -10.81 -0.47
C GLU A 15 -2.82 -10.60 -0.51
N LYS A 16 -2.06 -11.55 0.03
CA LYS A 16 -0.59 -11.47 0.08
C LYS A 16 0.04 -11.52 -1.31
N ASN A 17 -0.43 -12.40 -2.20
CA ASN A 17 0.18 -12.57 -3.50
C ASN A 17 -0.21 -11.44 -4.47
N LEU A 18 -1.45 -10.98 -4.43
CA LEU A 18 -1.90 -9.84 -5.23
C LEU A 18 -1.24 -8.53 -4.78
N SER A 19 -1.02 -8.32 -3.47
CA SER A 19 -0.25 -7.17 -2.99
C SER A 19 1.21 -7.18 -3.45
N ASN A 20 1.76 -8.38 -3.70
CA ASN A 20 3.12 -8.56 -4.22
C ASN A 20 3.18 -8.50 -5.76
N GLY A 21 2.06 -8.21 -6.43
CA GLY A 21 2.01 -8.08 -7.90
C GLY A 21 1.95 -9.40 -8.67
N GLN A 22 1.66 -10.53 -8.00
CA GLN A 22 1.46 -11.80 -8.71
C GLN A 22 0.18 -11.76 -9.56
N ASN A 23 0.22 -12.47 -10.69
CA ASN A 23 -0.91 -12.56 -11.61
C ASN A 23 -2.06 -13.39 -10.99
N ALA A 24 -3.28 -12.86 -11.04
CA ALA A 24 -4.46 -13.53 -10.51
C ALA A 24 -4.78 -14.86 -11.24
N GLU A 25 -4.53 -14.96 -12.54
CA GLU A 25 -4.78 -16.15 -13.35
C GLU A 25 -3.85 -17.31 -12.97
N ASP A 26 -2.59 -17.00 -12.66
CA ASP A 26 -1.62 -17.98 -12.15
C ASP A 26 -2.07 -18.52 -10.78
N LEU A 27 -2.48 -17.62 -9.89
CA LEU A 27 -3.02 -18.01 -8.57
C LEU A 27 -4.27 -18.88 -8.71
N TYR A 28 -5.16 -18.54 -9.65
CA TYR A 28 -6.33 -19.35 -9.98
C TYR A 28 -5.95 -20.75 -10.43
N THR A 29 -4.99 -20.84 -11.35
CA THR A 29 -4.56 -22.11 -11.93
C THR A 29 -3.93 -23.01 -10.86
N VAL A 30 -3.14 -22.45 -9.95
CA VAL A 30 -2.61 -23.19 -8.78
C VAL A 30 -3.73 -23.80 -7.96
N LEU A 31 -4.79 -23.04 -7.66
CA LEU A 31 -5.91 -23.50 -6.84
C LEU A 31 -6.79 -24.52 -7.58
N LEU A 32 -6.98 -24.36 -8.88
CA LEU A 32 -7.68 -25.34 -9.72
C LEU A 32 -6.94 -26.66 -9.79
N ASN A 33 -5.60 -26.62 -9.95
CA ASN A 33 -4.75 -27.81 -9.94
C ASN A 33 -4.75 -28.52 -8.58
N GLN A 34 -5.03 -27.79 -7.50
CA GLN A 34 -5.24 -28.34 -6.16
C GLN A 34 -6.67 -28.86 -5.93
N SER A 35 -7.49 -28.93 -6.99
CA SER A 35 -8.88 -29.42 -6.95
C SER A 35 -9.83 -28.57 -6.11
N TYR A 36 -9.51 -27.29 -5.88
CA TYR A 36 -10.47 -26.38 -5.25
C TYR A 36 -11.62 -26.05 -6.21
N PRO A 37 -12.89 -26.04 -5.74
CA PRO A 37 -14.02 -25.67 -6.58
C PRO A 37 -13.93 -24.21 -7.04
N LYS A 38 -14.19 -23.96 -8.33
CA LYS A 38 -14.23 -22.60 -8.92
C LYS A 38 -15.08 -21.63 -8.10
N SER A 39 -16.22 -22.07 -7.60
CA SER A 39 -17.11 -21.23 -6.77
C SER A 39 -16.44 -20.74 -5.48
N ILE A 40 -15.65 -21.60 -4.82
CA ILE A 40 -14.90 -21.25 -3.62
C ILE A 40 -13.77 -20.28 -3.97
N ILE A 41 -13.02 -20.56 -5.03
CA ILE A 41 -11.94 -19.70 -5.50
C ILE A 41 -12.47 -18.30 -5.82
N ASN A 42 -13.55 -18.20 -6.61
CA ASN A 42 -14.20 -16.93 -6.97
C ASN A 42 -14.64 -16.15 -5.74
N SER A 43 -15.28 -16.83 -4.78
CA SER A 43 -15.76 -16.18 -3.56
C SER A 43 -14.61 -15.63 -2.73
N CYS A 44 -13.53 -16.40 -2.55
CA CYS A 44 -12.35 -15.96 -1.78
C CYS A 44 -11.57 -14.85 -2.51
N TYR A 45 -11.46 -14.92 -3.83
CA TYR A 45 -10.83 -13.88 -4.65
C TYR A 45 -11.57 -12.54 -4.54
N ASN A 46 -12.90 -12.54 -4.69
CA ASN A 46 -13.71 -11.32 -4.59
C ASN A 46 -13.61 -10.70 -3.20
N GLU A 47 -13.61 -11.52 -2.14
CA GLU A 47 -13.43 -11.07 -0.77
C GLU A 47 -12.05 -10.42 -0.57
N ALA A 48 -10.98 -11.06 -1.07
CA ALA A 48 -9.63 -10.51 -1.03
C ALA A 48 -9.53 -9.14 -1.75
N MET A 49 -10.13 -9.01 -2.93
CA MET A 49 -10.15 -7.75 -3.70
C MET A 49 -10.89 -6.63 -2.96
N SER A 50 -12.03 -6.96 -2.33
CA SER A 50 -12.77 -6.03 -1.46
C SER A 50 -11.90 -5.58 -0.28
N ASN A 51 -11.22 -6.50 0.40
CA ASN A 51 -10.37 -6.19 1.56
C ASN A 51 -9.15 -5.34 1.18
N LEU A 52 -8.54 -5.61 0.02
CA LEU A 52 -7.43 -4.79 -0.50
C LEU A 52 -7.90 -3.37 -0.84
N SER A 53 -9.10 -3.23 -1.40
CA SER A 53 -9.69 -1.93 -1.74
C SER A 53 -9.99 -1.12 -0.48
N LYS A 54 -10.61 -1.73 0.54
CA LYS A 54 -10.87 -1.11 1.84
C LYS A 54 -9.58 -0.62 2.51
N ARG A 55 -8.54 -1.44 2.54
CA ARG A 55 -7.25 -1.05 3.12
C ARG A 55 -6.58 0.11 2.38
N LYS A 56 -6.70 0.18 1.05
CA LYS A 56 -6.21 1.33 0.28
C LYS A 56 -6.98 2.60 0.64
N GLN A 57 -8.30 2.50 0.75
CA GLN A 57 -9.14 3.63 1.12
C GLN A 57 -8.84 4.12 2.55
N GLU A 58 -8.76 3.21 3.52
CA GLU A 58 -8.40 3.55 4.91
C GLU A 58 -7.02 4.22 5.01
N LYS A 59 -6.06 3.80 4.17
CA LYS A 59 -4.75 4.44 4.12
C LYS A 59 -4.84 5.88 3.61
N ILE A 60 -5.60 6.10 2.53
CA ILE A 60 -5.83 7.44 1.97
C ILE A 60 -6.53 8.34 3.00
N GLU A 61 -7.54 7.84 3.71
CA GLU A 61 -8.26 8.60 4.74
C GLU A 61 -7.35 8.96 5.92
N LYS A 62 -6.47 8.06 6.35
CA LYS A 62 -5.47 8.33 7.40
C LYS A 62 -4.43 9.36 6.95
N ASP A 63 -3.89 9.20 5.74
CA ASP A 63 -2.90 10.12 5.19
C ASP A 63 -3.50 11.54 5.04
N LEU A 64 -4.76 11.66 4.62
CA LEU A 64 -5.50 12.94 4.56
C LEU A 64 -5.71 13.56 5.95
N LEU A 65 -6.03 12.75 6.96
CA LEU A 65 -6.21 13.22 8.34
C LEU A 65 -4.90 13.73 8.96
N GLU A 66 -3.77 13.08 8.66
CA GLU A 66 -2.44 13.53 9.10
C GLU A 66 -1.99 14.81 8.39
N GLN A 67 -2.29 14.96 7.10
CA GLN A 67 -2.03 16.20 6.35
C GLN A 67 -2.86 17.39 6.87
N GLN A 68 -4.12 17.17 7.26
CA GLN A 68 -4.92 18.25 7.87
C GLN A 68 -4.42 18.67 9.26
N LYS A 69 -3.82 17.75 10.04
CA LYS A 69 -3.20 18.10 11.33
C LYS A 69 -1.93 18.93 11.18
N THR A 70 -1.16 18.73 10.11
CA THR A 70 0.08 19.47 9.85
C THR A 70 -0.15 20.86 9.25
N GLN A 71 -1.25 21.08 8.51
CA GLN A 71 -1.56 22.41 7.94
C GLN A 71 -1.96 23.50 8.95
N LYS A 72 -2.14 23.19 10.24
CA LYS A 72 -2.49 24.20 11.27
C LYS A 72 -1.29 24.93 11.88
N VAL A 73 -0.05 24.64 11.48
CA VAL A 73 1.16 25.28 12.03
C VAL A 73 2.14 25.60 10.90
N GLU A 74 1.92 26.68 10.15
CA GLU A 74 2.99 27.33 9.37
C GLU A 74 2.57 28.75 8.98
N VAL A 75 2.60 29.66 9.96
CA VAL A 75 2.84 31.08 9.69
C VAL A 75 4.12 31.45 10.44
N ILE A 76 5.27 31.24 9.81
CA ILE A 76 6.52 31.90 10.20
C ILE A 76 7.19 32.37 8.90
N ILE A 77 7.36 33.68 8.85
CA ILE A 77 7.91 34.49 7.76
C ILE A 77 9.37 34.07 7.50
N PRO A 78 9.82 33.98 6.23
CA PRO A 78 11.18 33.55 5.93
C PRO A 78 12.18 34.67 6.20
N GLU A 79 12.96 34.57 7.28
CA GLU A 79 14.20 35.33 7.40
C GLU A 79 15.30 34.63 6.60
N LYS A 80 15.77 35.28 5.54
CA LYS A 80 16.89 34.82 4.72
C LYS A 80 18.14 34.65 5.58
N GLU A 81 18.51 33.42 5.90
CA GLU A 81 19.85 33.15 6.39
C GLU A 81 20.88 33.31 5.25
N PRO A 82 21.97 34.07 5.43
CA PRO A 82 23.02 34.17 4.44
C PRO A 82 23.72 32.81 4.32
N GLY A 83 23.44 32.11 3.21
CA GLY A 83 23.95 30.78 2.95
C GLY A 83 25.48 30.67 3.01
N PHE A 84 25.94 29.46 3.31
CA PHE A 84 27.34 29.02 3.46
C PHE A 84 28.27 29.47 2.31
N PHE A 85 27.74 29.76 1.12
CA PHE A 85 28.49 30.27 -0.03
C PHE A 85 28.84 31.77 0.07
N GLY A 86 28.12 32.57 0.86
CA GLY A 86 28.44 33.99 1.07
C GLY A 86 29.77 34.22 1.81
N LYS A 87 30.21 33.23 2.60
CA LYS A 87 31.54 33.24 3.25
C LYS A 87 32.68 32.80 2.33
N LEU A 88 32.39 32.00 1.29
CA LEU A 88 33.42 31.48 0.38
C LEU A 88 33.79 32.47 -0.75
N PHE A 89 32.88 33.35 -1.14
CA PHE A 89 33.11 34.32 -2.22
C PHE A 89 33.31 35.77 -1.75
N GLY A 90 33.19 36.04 -0.45
CA GLY A 90 33.37 37.36 0.16
C GLY A 90 34.82 37.73 0.47
N LYS A 91 35.72 37.70 -0.53
CA LYS A 91 37.00 38.41 -0.44
C LYS A 91 37.62 38.65 -1.81
N LYS A 92 37.39 39.84 -2.37
CA LYS A 92 38.34 40.49 -3.27
C LYS A 92 38.49 41.95 -2.84
N LYS A 93 39.77 42.36 -2.81
CA LYS A 93 40.27 43.72 -2.59
C LYS A 93 39.58 44.73 -3.49
#